data_AF-A0A1D6P5M5-F1
#
_entry.id   AF-A0A1D6P5M5-F1
#
_cell.length_a   1.000
_cell.length_b   1.000
_cell.length_c   1.000
_cell.angle_alpha   90.00
_cell.angle_beta   90.00
_cell.angle_gamma   90.00
#
_symmetry.space_group_name_H-M   'P 1'
#
loop_
_entity.id
_entity.type
_entity.pdbx_description
1 polymer ?
#
loop_
_entity_poly.entity_id
_entity_poly.type
_entity_poly.pdbx_seq_one_letter_code
_entity_poly.pdbx_strand_id
1 'polypeptide(L)'
;MAHLQLSAVAGARPAAAGGRGDEMEDVALLDSYDEEMGLPLPGASGAEAAEAHVRVTGMTCSACTSAVEAAVSARRGVRRVAVSLLQNRAHVMFDPALAKVEDIIEAIEDAGFEAEIIPESAVSQPKSQKTLSAQFRIGGMTCANCVNSVEGILKKLPGVKGAVVALATSLGEVEYIPSAISKDEIVQAIEDAGFEAAFLQSTEQDKVLLGLIGLHTERDVELLSDILKKIDGLRQFGVNSVLSEVEIVFDPEAVGLRSIVDTIEMTSNGSLKAHVQNPYTRGASNDAQEASKMLNLLRSSLFLSIPVFFIRMVCPSIPFLSTLLSMHCGPFLMGDLLKWILVSIVQFVVGKRFYVAAYRAVRHGSTNMDVLVVLGTTASYAYSVCALLYGAFTGYHPPIYFETSAMIITFVLLGKYLEVLAKGKTSDAIKKLVELVPSTAVLVLKDKGLQ
;
A
#
# COMPACT_ATOMS: atom_id res chain seq x y z
N MET A 1 30.71 -0.94 20.06
CA MET A 1 31.67 -2.05 20.27
C MET A 1 30.90 -3.28 20.72
N ALA A 2 30.90 -4.32 19.91
CA ALA A 2 30.80 -5.71 20.36
C ALA A 2 31.48 -6.52 19.25
N HIS A 3 32.67 -7.04 19.56
CA HIS A 3 33.58 -7.71 18.64
C HIS A 3 33.01 -9.07 18.24
N LEU A 4 33.04 -9.36 16.93
CA LEU A 4 32.95 -10.72 16.41
C LEU A 4 34.24 -11.46 16.78
N GLN A 5 34.15 -12.40 17.73
CA GLN A 5 35.08 -13.52 17.82
C GLN A 5 34.38 -14.74 17.25
N LEU A 6 34.90 -15.24 16.13
CA LEU A 6 34.48 -16.49 15.51
C LEU A 6 35.17 -17.64 16.27
N SER A 7 34.42 -18.34 17.10
CA SER A 7 34.82 -19.61 17.70
C SER A 7 34.11 -20.74 16.94
N ALA A 8 34.89 -21.62 16.32
CA ALA A 8 34.38 -22.87 15.77
C ALA A 8 34.21 -23.88 16.92
N VAL A 9 32.97 -24.16 17.30
CA VAL A 9 32.68 -25.23 18.27
C VAL A 9 32.37 -26.50 17.48
N ALA A 10 33.34 -27.40 17.44
CA ALA A 10 33.14 -28.80 17.08
C ALA A 10 32.29 -29.47 18.17
N GLY A 11 31.22 -30.15 17.75
CA GLY A 11 30.26 -30.78 18.66
C GLY A 11 30.88 -31.92 19.47
N ALA A 12 30.73 -31.85 20.79
CA ALA A 12 30.83 -32.99 21.69
C ALA A 12 29.66 -32.95 22.67
N ARG A 13 28.80 -33.98 22.65
CA ARG A 13 27.72 -34.20 23.62
C ARG A 13 28.31 -34.62 24.98
N PRO A 14 27.84 -34.08 26.11
CA PRO A 14 27.94 -34.76 27.40
C PRO A 14 26.58 -35.34 27.84
N ALA A 15 26.70 -36.45 28.55
CA ALA A 15 25.63 -37.33 29.02
C ALA A 15 24.79 -36.73 30.16
N ALA A 16 23.57 -37.24 30.27
CA ALA A 16 22.60 -36.96 31.32
C ALA A 16 23.05 -37.43 32.71
N ALA A 17 22.78 -36.62 33.75
CA ALA A 17 22.66 -37.05 35.14
C ALA A 17 21.58 -36.19 35.82
N GLY A 18 20.62 -36.85 36.46
CA GLY A 18 19.37 -36.26 36.92
C GLY A 18 19.38 -35.64 38.31
N GLY A 19 18.22 -35.07 38.68
CA GLY A 19 17.96 -34.63 40.04
C GLY A 19 16.84 -33.61 40.20
N ARG A 20 15.62 -34.13 40.39
CA ARG A 20 14.57 -33.71 41.33
C ARG A 20 13.94 -32.31 41.17
N GLY A 21 12.61 -32.31 41.05
CA GLY A 21 11.79 -31.16 40.69
C GLY A 21 11.48 -30.18 41.81
N ASP A 22 10.99 -29.02 41.38
CA ASP A 22 9.88 -28.30 41.97
C ASP A 22 9.15 -27.52 40.84
N GLU A 23 7.84 -27.52 40.93
CA GLU A 23 6.85 -27.18 39.89
C GLU A 23 6.74 -25.68 39.60
N MET A 24 6.79 -25.31 38.31
CA MET A 24 6.07 -24.15 37.76
C MET A 24 5.34 -24.62 36.50
N GLU A 25 4.03 -24.36 36.45
CA GLU A 25 3.17 -24.65 35.30
C GLU A 25 3.54 -23.76 34.12
N ASP A 26 4.16 -24.35 33.09
CA ASP A 26 4.31 -23.75 31.78
C ASP A 26 3.03 -23.97 30.96
N VAL A 27 2.38 -22.87 30.61
CA VAL A 27 1.28 -22.84 29.64
C VAL A 27 1.83 -23.28 28.29
N ALA A 28 1.44 -24.48 27.85
CA ALA A 28 1.81 -25.05 26.55
C ALA A 28 1.31 -24.17 25.40
N LEU A 29 2.19 -23.30 24.90
CA LEU A 29 2.03 -22.59 23.65
C LEU A 29 2.32 -23.57 22.50
N LEU A 30 1.24 -23.94 21.81
CA LEU A 30 1.17 -24.48 20.44
C LEU A 30 2.50 -24.96 19.85
N ASP A 31 2.71 -26.27 19.93
CA ASP A 31 3.77 -26.97 19.23
C ASP A 31 3.76 -26.63 17.73
N SER A 32 4.93 -26.18 17.30
CA SER A 32 5.37 -26.10 15.92
C SER A 32 5.15 -27.45 15.23
N TYR A 33 4.24 -27.48 14.25
CA TYR A 33 4.25 -28.49 13.21
C TYR A 33 5.46 -28.26 12.32
N ASP A 34 6.53 -29.00 12.58
CA ASP A 34 7.52 -29.36 11.58
C ASP A 34 7.85 -30.86 11.71
N GLU A 35 8.28 -31.43 10.59
CA GLU A 35 8.71 -32.81 10.35
C GLU A 35 7.60 -33.83 10.02
N GLU A 36 7.35 -34.01 8.72
CA GLU A 36 7.76 -35.24 8.03
C GLU A 36 7.67 -35.04 6.50
N MET A 37 8.75 -34.50 5.92
CA MET A 37 9.02 -34.57 4.49
C MET A 37 9.99 -35.73 4.24
N GLY A 38 9.41 -36.86 3.84
CA GLY A 38 9.95 -37.90 2.96
C GLY A 38 11.45 -38.22 2.99
N LEU A 39 11.82 -39.26 3.74
CA LEU A 39 12.80 -40.25 3.29
C LEU A 39 12.12 -41.21 2.31
N PRO A 40 12.74 -41.60 1.18
CA PRO A 40 12.16 -42.61 0.30
C PRO A 40 12.29 -43.99 0.93
N LEU A 41 11.17 -44.60 1.31
CA LEU A 41 11.09 -46.03 1.61
C LEU A 41 11.20 -46.83 0.29
N PRO A 42 12.03 -47.88 0.22
CA PRO A 42 12.13 -48.71 -0.97
C PRO A 42 10.96 -49.69 -1.02
N GLY A 43 10.14 -49.60 -2.06
CA GLY A 43 9.25 -50.69 -2.49
C GLY A 43 7.76 -50.39 -2.44
N ALA A 44 7.26 -49.65 -3.43
CA ALA A 44 5.94 -49.89 -4.03
C ALA A 44 5.90 -49.23 -5.42
N SER A 45 5.78 -50.04 -6.45
CA SER A 45 5.60 -49.64 -7.84
C SER A 45 4.21 -49.03 -8.09
N GLY A 46 4.12 -47.88 -8.75
CA GLY A 46 2.99 -47.51 -9.61
C GLY A 46 2.38 -46.10 -9.43
N ALA A 47 2.37 -45.35 -10.53
CA ALA A 47 1.62 -44.13 -10.85
C ALA A 47 2.21 -42.77 -10.39
N GLU A 48 2.56 -41.97 -11.40
CA GLU A 48 2.98 -40.57 -11.40
C GLU A 48 1.87 -39.70 -10.80
N ALA A 49 2.13 -39.05 -9.65
CA ALA A 49 1.15 -38.19 -9.00
C ALA A 49 1.17 -36.80 -9.65
N ALA A 50 -0.01 -36.32 -10.08
CA ALA A 50 -0.21 -34.99 -10.63
C ALA A 50 -0.62 -34.01 -9.52
N GLU A 51 -0.29 -32.73 -9.73
CA GLU A 51 -0.56 -31.63 -8.80
C GLU A 51 -1.59 -30.70 -9.45
N ALA A 52 -2.49 -30.12 -8.65
CA ALA A 52 -3.42 -29.10 -9.11
C ALA A 52 -3.59 -28.02 -8.06
N HIS A 53 -3.57 -26.76 -8.54
CA HIS A 53 -3.92 -25.59 -7.75
C HIS A 53 -5.30 -25.09 -8.19
N VAL A 54 -6.26 -25.10 -7.27
CA VAL A 54 -7.62 -24.66 -7.52
C VAL A 54 -7.92 -23.45 -6.66
N ARG A 55 -8.37 -22.36 -7.26
CA ARG A 55 -8.89 -21.20 -6.53
C ARG A 55 -10.30 -21.53 -6.05
N VAL A 56 -10.58 -21.26 -4.78
CA VAL A 56 -11.88 -21.54 -4.18
C VAL A 56 -12.50 -20.26 -3.65
N THR A 57 -13.67 -19.91 -4.18
CA THR A 57 -14.42 -18.70 -3.84
C THR A 57 -15.58 -19.03 -2.91
N GLY A 58 -15.83 -18.15 -1.94
CA GLY A 58 -16.90 -18.33 -0.93
C GLY A 58 -16.43 -18.89 0.42
N MET A 59 -15.14 -19.20 0.59
CA MET A 59 -14.59 -19.57 1.89
C MET A 59 -14.50 -18.33 2.80
N THR A 60 -15.07 -18.42 4.00
CA THR A 60 -15.13 -17.28 4.96
C THR A 60 -14.62 -17.63 6.35
N CYS A 61 -14.48 -18.91 6.69
CA CYS A 61 -14.03 -19.36 8.01
C CYS A 61 -13.33 -20.73 7.94
N SER A 62 -12.66 -21.14 9.02
CA SER A 62 -11.94 -22.42 9.12
C SER A 62 -12.84 -23.65 8.96
N ALA A 63 -14.14 -23.53 9.23
CA ALA A 63 -15.10 -24.59 8.95
C ALA A 63 -15.30 -24.79 7.43
N CYS A 64 -15.22 -23.72 6.63
CA CYS A 64 -15.29 -23.83 5.17
C CYS A 64 -14.08 -24.59 4.61
N THR A 65 -12.87 -24.38 5.14
CA THR A 65 -11.69 -25.13 4.67
C THR A 65 -11.78 -26.60 4.99
N SER A 66 -12.23 -26.96 6.19
CA SER A 66 -12.40 -28.37 6.53
C SER A 66 -13.48 -29.04 5.68
N ALA A 67 -14.54 -28.31 5.30
CA ALA A 67 -15.57 -28.82 4.40
C ALA A 67 -15.03 -29.09 2.99
N VAL A 68 -14.24 -28.16 2.44
CA VAL A 68 -13.59 -28.31 1.13
C VAL A 68 -12.53 -29.42 1.16
N GLU A 69 -11.69 -29.48 2.19
CA GLU A 69 -10.70 -30.55 2.37
C GLU A 69 -11.36 -31.93 2.45
N ALA A 70 -12.45 -32.06 3.21
CA ALA A 70 -13.20 -33.30 3.33
C ALA A 70 -13.86 -33.73 2.00
N ALA A 71 -14.44 -32.78 1.26
CA ALA A 71 -15.10 -33.06 -0.01
C ALA A 71 -14.10 -33.54 -1.08
N VAL A 72 -12.94 -32.88 -1.18
CA VAL A 72 -11.92 -33.24 -2.18
C VAL A 72 -11.17 -34.51 -1.77
N SER A 73 -10.86 -34.72 -0.48
CA SER A 73 -10.19 -35.94 -0.02
C SER A 73 -11.07 -37.19 -0.13
N ALA A 74 -12.39 -37.04 -0.14
CA ALA A 74 -13.33 -38.15 -0.36
C ALA A 74 -13.37 -38.65 -1.82
N ARG A 75 -12.84 -37.88 -2.79
CA ARG A 75 -12.80 -38.29 -4.19
C ARG A 75 -11.75 -39.38 -4.42
N ARG A 76 -12.15 -40.42 -5.15
CA ARG A 76 -11.24 -41.52 -5.52
C ARG A 76 -10.15 -41.00 -6.44
N GLY A 77 -8.89 -41.32 -6.13
CA GLY A 77 -7.73 -40.84 -6.87
C GLY A 77 -7.03 -39.65 -6.21
N VAL A 78 -7.63 -38.98 -5.23
CA VAL A 78 -6.96 -37.92 -4.46
C VAL A 78 -6.09 -38.54 -3.37
N ARG A 79 -4.80 -38.17 -3.35
CA ARG A 79 -3.81 -38.65 -2.37
C ARG A 79 -3.65 -37.70 -1.19
N ARG A 80 -3.66 -36.39 -1.46
CA ARG A 80 -3.51 -35.34 -0.44
C ARG A 80 -4.23 -34.06 -0.88
N VAL A 81 -4.81 -33.36 0.08
CA VAL A 81 -5.42 -32.04 -0.09
C VAL A 81 -4.93 -31.14 1.03
N ALA A 82 -4.64 -29.88 0.70
CA ALA A 82 -4.39 -28.82 1.67
C ALA A 82 -5.10 -27.54 1.20
N VAL A 83 -5.92 -26.94 2.05
CA VAL A 83 -6.68 -25.73 1.70
C VAL A 83 -6.23 -24.55 2.56
N SER A 84 -5.92 -23.43 1.91
CA SER A 84 -5.53 -22.19 2.55
C SER A 84 -6.63 -21.14 2.44
N LEU A 85 -7.22 -20.75 3.58
CA LEU A 85 -8.11 -19.58 3.66
C LEU A 85 -7.40 -18.29 3.24
N LEU A 86 -6.16 -18.12 3.71
CA LEU A 86 -5.42 -16.88 3.50
C LEU A 86 -5.15 -16.61 2.02
N GLN A 87 -4.99 -17.68 1.23
CA GLN A 87 -4.71 -17.59 -0.20
C GLN A 87 -5.94 -17.86 -1.07
N ASN A 88 -7.09 -18.24 -0.48
CA ASN A 88 -8.28 -18.74 -1.19
C ASN A 88 -7.95 -19.84 -2.22
N ARG A 89 -7.11 -20.81 -1.81
CA ARG A 89 -6.58 -21.86 -2.70
C ARG A 89 -6.65 -23.23 -2.05
N ALA A 90 -6.98 -24.23 -2.86
CA ALA A 90 -6.83 -25.65 -2.57
C ALA A 90 -5.65 -26.20 -3.38
N HIS A 91 -4.76 -26.92 -2.70
CA HIS A 91 -3.65 -27.66 -3.26
C HIS A 91 -3.98 -29.15 -3.21
N VAL A 92 -4.00 -29.81 -4.36
CA VAL A 92 -4.48 -31.18 -4.49
C VAL A 92 -3.45 -32.03 -5.22
N MET A 93 -3.03 -33.12 -4.58
CA MET A 93 -2.21 -34.17 -5.17
C MET A 93 -3.12 -35.34 -5.51
N PHE A 94 -3.17 -35.73 -6.79
CA PHE A 94 -4.07 -36.78 -7.26
C PHE A 94 -3.39 -37.69 -8.29
N ASP A 95 -3.99 -38.85 -8.51
CA ASP A 95 -3.55 -39.81 -9.51
C ASP A 95 -4.29 -39.54 -10.82
N PRO A 96 -3.60 -39.09 -11.89
CA PRO A 96 -4.24 -38.69 -13.15
C PRO A 96 -4.89 -39.87 -13.89
N ALA A 97 -4.59 -41.12 -13.50
CA ALA A 97 -5.26 -42.30 -14.03
C ALA A 97 -6.65 -42.54 -13.40
N LEU A 98 -6.93 -41.95 -12.24
CA LEU A 98 -8.12 -42.22 -11.43
C LEU A 98 -9.01 -40.99 -11.22
N ALA A 99 -8.44 -39.78 -11.25
CA ALA A 99 -9.16 -38.52 -11.12
C ALA A 99 -8.61 -37.49 -12.12
N LYS A 100 -9.47 -36.60 -12.59
CA LYS A 100 -9.09 -35.43 -13.38
C LYS A 100 -9.31 -34.14 -12.59
N VAL A 101 -8.74 -33.05 -13.08
CA VAL A 101 -8.89 -31.73 -12.46
C VAL A 101 -10.36 -31.29 -12.44
N GLU A 102 -11.13 -31.66 -13.45
CA GLU A 102 -12.58 -31.40 -13.50
C GLU A 102 -13.34 -32.09 -12.36
N ASP A 103 -12.94 -33.31 -11.99
CA ASP A 103 -13.57 -34.05 -10.88
C ASP A 103 -13.29 -33.38 -9.51
N ILE A 104 -12.16 -32.67 -9.40
CA ILE A 104 -11.78 -31.91 -8.22
C ILE A 104 -12.64 -30.64 -8.10
N ILE A 105 -12.86 -29.94 -9.22
CA ILE A 105 -13.74 -28.76 -9.26
C ILE A 105 -15.16 -29.16 -8.89
N GLU A 106 -15.69 -30.23 -9.49
CA GLU A 106 -17.02 -30.76 -9.19
C GLU A 106 -17.15 -31.10 -7.69
N ALA A 107 -16.12 -31.68 -7.07
CA ALA A 107 -16.12 -31.93 -5.63
C ALA A 107 -16.24 -30.67 -4.76
N ILE A 108 -15.64 -29.57 -5.20
CA ILE A 108 -15.66 -28.29 -4.48
C ILE A 108 -17.01 -27.59 -4.71
N GLU A 109 -17.56 -27.67 -5.92
CA GLU A 109 -18.90 -27.17 -6.27
C GLU A 109 -20.01 -27.93 -5.55
N ASP A 110 -19.91 -29.26 -5.45
CA ASP A 110 -20.81 -30.11 -4.66
C ASP A 110 -20.77 -29.76 -3.16
N ALA A 111 -19.64 -29.24 -2.68
CA ALA A 111 -19.49 -28.72 -1.32
C ALA A 111 -20.10 -27.31 -1.13
N GLY A 112 -20.61 -26.69 -2.21
CA GLY A 112 -21.26 -25.39 -2.21
C GLY A 112 -20.31 -24.20 -2.42
N PHE A 113 -19.11 -24.43 -2.96
CA PHE A 113 -18.11 -23.41 -3.22
C PHE A 113 -17.77 -23.31 -4.71
N GLU A 114 -17.50 -22.11 -5.20
CA GLU A 114 -17.08 -21.91 -6.60
C GLU A 114 -15.59 -22.27 -6.74
N ALA A 115 -15.22 -23.01 -7.80
CA ALA A 115 -13.85 -23.43 -8.03
C ALA A 115 -13.34 -23.11 -9.45
N GLU A 116 -12.12 -22.59 -9.55
CA GLU A 116 -11.47 -22.26 -10.83
C GLU A 116 -10.02 -22.78 -10.87
N ILE A 117 -9.62 -23.42 -11.97
CA ILE A 117 -8.27 -23.95 -12.15
C ILE A 117 -7.28 -22.80 -12.29
N ILE A 118 -6.18 -22.86 -11.56
CA ILE A 118 -5.01 -22.03 -11.83
C ILE A 118 -4.10 -22.84 -12.76
N PRO A 119 -4.02 -22.52 -14.07
CA PRO A 119 -3.25 -23.32 -15.01
C PRO A 119 -1.78 -23.40 -14.62
N GLU A 120 -1.25 -24.62 -14.59
CA GLU A 120 0.08 -25.02 -14.12
C GLU A 120 1.24 -24.54 -15.02
N SER A 121 0.96 -23.71 -16.03
CA SER A 121 1.97 -23.19 -16.97
C SER A 121 2.77 -21.98 -16.44
N ALA A 122 2.87 -21.82 -15.12
CA ALA A 122 3.77 -20.82 -14.50
C ALA A 122 5.18 -21.36 -14.22
N VAL A 123 5.50 -22.59 -14.65
CA VAL A 123 6.87 -23.11 -14.66
C VAL A 123 7.26 -23.52 -16.08
N SER A 124 7.98 -22.60 -16.74
CA SER A 124 8.91 -22.86 -17.84
C SER A 124 8.34 -23.42 -19.16
N GLN A 125 7.83 -22.56 -20.05
CA GLN A 125 8.19 -22.56 -21.49
C GLN A 125 8.10 -21.13 -22.09
N PRO A 126 8.93 -20.78 -23.11
CA PRO A 126 9.20 -19.40 -23.51
C PRO A 126 8.30 -18.85 -24.63
N LYS A 127 8.12 -17.51 -24.59
CA LYS A 127 7.43 -16.56 -25.51
C LYS A 127 5.92 -16.45 -25.27
N SER A 128 5.30 -15.28 -25.01
CA SER A 128 5.68 -13.89 -25.30
C SER A 128 4.82 -12.94 -24.45
N GLN A 129 5.47 -11.98 -23.77
CA GLN A 129 4.98 -10.85 -22.96
C GLN A 129 5.25 -11.00 -21.45
N LYS A 130 6.39 -10.43 -21.02
CA LYS A 130 6.80 -10.27 -19.62
C LYS A 130 5.69 -9.51 -18.88
N THR A 131 4.93 -10.18 -18.03
CA THR A 131 3.96 -9.56 -17.13
C THR A 131 4.72 -9.10 -15.89
N LEU A 132 4.61 -7.81 -15.55
CA LEU A 132 5.20 -7.23 -14.35
C LEU A 132 4.12 -7.05 -13.29
N SER A 133 4.42 -7.38 -12.04
CA SER A 133 3.63 -6.89 -10.91
C SER A 133 4.18 -5.54 -10.46
N ALA A 134 3.32 -4.59 -10.09
CA ALA A 134 3.71 -3.33 -9.50
C ALA A 134 2.79 -2.87 -8.39
N GLN A 135 3.39 -2.29 -7.36
CA GLN A 135 2.73 -1.71 -6.22
C GLN A 135 2.57 -0.19 -6.39
N PHE A 136 1.34 0.26 -6.22
CA PHE A 136 0.92 1.65 -6.25
C PHE A 136 0.34 2.00 -4.88
N ARG A 137 0.74 3.13 -4.32
CA ARG A 137 0.02 3.74 -3.21
C ARG A 137 -1.23 4.42 -3.76
N ILE A 138 -2.38 4.15 -3.14
CA ILE A 138 -3.67 4.68 -3.56
C ILE A 138 -4.30 5.44 -2.40
N GLY A 139 -4.30 6.77 -2.49
CA GLY A 139 -4.91 7.68 -1.53
C GLY A 139 -6.40 7.92 -1.79
N GLY A 140 -7.12 8.34 -0.76
CA GLY A 140 -8.56 8.65 -0.83
C GLY A 140 -9.50 7.44 -0.75
N MET A 141 -8.98 6.21 -0.62
CA MET A 141 -9.83 5.04 -0.35
C MET A 141 -10.29 5.04 1.12
N THR A 142 -11.60 5.10 1.33
CA THR A 142 -12.23 5.20 2.66
C THR A 142 -13.13 4.02 3.00
N CYS A 143 -13.52 3.21 2.02
CA CYS A 143 -14.44 2.08 2.22
C CYS A 143 -14.16 0.94 1.24
N ALA A 144 -14.73 -0.24 1.52
CA ALA A 144 -14.64 -1.41 0.64
C ALA A 144 -15.21 -1.14 -0.77
N ASN A 145 -16.19 -0.24 -0.90
CA ASN A 145 -16.70 0.15 -2.21
C ASN A 145 -15.68 0.95 -3.03
N CYS A 146 -14.83 1.75 -2.39
CA CYS A 146 -13.70 2.42 -3.07
C CYS A 146 -12.70 1.38 -3.59
N VAL A 147 -12.40 0.35 -2.79
CA VAL A 147 -11.50 -0.74 -3.20
C VAL A 147 -12.03 -1.44 -4.46
N ASN A 148 -13.29 -1.87 -4.43
CA ASN A 148 -13.92 -2.53 -5.57
C ASN A 148 -13.99 -1.63 -6.81
N SER A 149 -14.20 -0.33 -6.62
CA SER A 149 -14.20 0.65 -7.71
C SER A 149 -12.82 0.75 -8.37
N VAL A 150 -11.77 0.93 -7.56
CA VAL A 150 -10.38 1.04 -8.04
C VAL A 150 -9.91 -0.26 -8.69
N GLU A 151 -10.14 -1.42 -8.08
CA GLU A 151 -9.84 -2.72 -8.69
C GLU A 151 -10.57 -2.92 -10.01
N GLY A 152 -11.86 -2.56 -10.06
CA GLY A 152 -12.68 -2.68 -11.26
C GLY A 152 -12.20 -1.79 -12.40
N ILE A 153 -11.68 -0.59 -12.09
CA ILE A 153 -11.08 0.32 -13.08
C ILE A 153 -9.77 -0.26 -13.59
N LEU A 154 -8.89 -0.70 -12.69
CA LEU A 154 -7.59 -1.26 -13.03
C LEU A 154 -7.72 -2.51 -13.91
N LYS A 155 -8.65 -3.43 -13.58
CA LYS A 155 -8.93 -4.63 -14.38
C LYS A 155 -9.49 -4.34 -15.77
N LYS A 156 -10.09 -3.16 -16.00
CA LYS A 156 -10.60 -2.73 -17.31
C LYS A 156 -9.53 -2.09 -18.20
N LEU A 157 -8.37 -1.75 -17.65
CA LEU A 157 -7.30 -1.13 -18.43
C LEU A 157 -6.68 -2.15 -19.39
N PRO A 158 -6.50 -1.80 -20.67
CA PRO A 158 -5.84 -2.69 -21.63
C PRO A 158 -4.39 -2.92 -21.20
N GLY A 159 -3.99 -4.18 -21.12
CA GLY A 159 -2.64 -4.56 -20.68
C GLY A 159 -2.52 -4.91 -19.20
N VAL A 160 -3.57 -4.71 -18.37
CA VAL A 160 -3.62 -5.19 -16.99
C VAL A 160 -4.17 -6.63 -16.97
N LYS A 161 -3.42 -7.56 -16.38
CA LYS A 161 -3.76 -8.97 -16.19
C LYS A 161 -4.47 -9.22 -14.86
N GLY A 162 -4.10 -8.48 -13.83
CA GLY A 162 -4.65 -8.60 -12.49
C GLY A 162 -4.45 -7.33 -11.69
N ALA A 163 -5.36 -7.06 -10.76
CA ALA A 163 -5.23 -5.97 -9.81
C ALA A 163 -5.89 -6.35 -8.48
N VAL A 164 -5.17 -6.14 -7.38
CA VAL A 164 -5.63 -6.39 -6.01
C VAL A 164 -5.31 -5.16 -5.18
N VAL A 165 -6.28 -4.65 -4.43
CA VAL A 165 -6.14 -3.43 -3.65
C VAL A 165 -6.46 -3.68 -2.19
N ALA A 166 -5.55 -3.29 -1.31
CA ALA A 166 -5.67 -3.44 0.13
C ALA A 166 -5.94 -2.08 0.78
N LEU A 167 -7.15 -1.91 1.34
CA LEU A 167 -7.53 -0.70 2.07
C LEU A 167 -6.64 -0.44 3.29
N ALA A 168 -6.28 -1.51 4.01
CA ALA A 168 -5.53 -1.42 5.26
C ALA A 168 -4.14 -0.82 5.08
N THR A 169 -3.47 -1.13 3.96
CA THR A 169 -2.14 -0.63 3.63
C THR A 169 -2.19 0.56 2.66
N SER A 170 -3.37 0.88 2.10
CA SER A 170 -3.53 1.85 1.01
C SER A 170 -2.63 1.54 -0.20
N LEU A 171 -2.41 0.24 -0.46
CA LEU A 171 -1.58 -0.27 -1.55
C LEU A 171 -2.44 -1.05 -2.54
N GLY A 172 -2.18 -0.86 -3.84
CA GLY A 172 -2.70 -1.68 -4.92
C GLY A 172 -1.55 -2.39 -5.63
N GLU A 173 -1.65 -3.71 -5.76
CA GLU A 173 -0.75 -4.52 -6.57
C GLU A 173 -1.41 -4.78 -7.93
N VAL A 174 -0.71 -4.45 -9.01
CA VAL A 174 -1.22 -4.51 -10.39
C VAL A 174 -0.24 -5.31 -11.24
N GLU A 175 -0.73 -6.40 -11.79
CA GLU A 175 -0.04 -7.19 -12.81
C GLU A 175 -0.37 -6.64 -14.19
N TYR A 176 0.63 -6.12 -14.90
CA TYR A 176 0.44 -5.50 -16.21
C TYR A 176 1.58 -5.82 -17.18
N ILE A 177 1.30 -5.65 -18.46
CA ILE A 177 2.26 -5.85 -19.55
C ILE A 177 2.85 -4.47 -19.91
N PRO A 178 4.16 -4.24 -19.70
CA PRO A 178 4.77 -2.91 -19.89
C PRO A 178 4.77 -2.42 -21.34
N SER A 179 4.65 -3.34 -22.30
CA SER A 179 4.54 -3.01 -23.73
C SER A 179 3.12 -2.58 -24.13
N ALA A 180 2.12 -2.80 -23.28
CA ALA A 180 0.72 -2.44 -23.52
C ALA A 180 0.27 -1.22 -22.70
N ILE A 181 0.76 -1.08 -21.46
CA ILE A 181 0.42 0.04 -20.58
C ILE A 181 1.62 0.42 -19.71
N SER A 182 1.81 1.72 -19.52
CA SER A 182 2.88 2.28 -18.68
C SER A 182 2.41 2.53 -17.24
N LYS A 183 3.36 2.57 -16.31
CA LYS A 183 3.10 2.91 -14.88
C LYS A 183 2.39 4.25 -14.71
N ASP A 184 2.72 5.23 -15.56
CA ASP A 184 2.18 6.59 -15.48
C ASP A 184 0.73 6.63 -15.97
N GLU A 185 0.38 5.82 -16.96
CA GLU A 185 -1.01 5.63 -17.42
C GLU A 185 -1.87 4.94 -16.35
N ILE A 186 -1.30 3.98 -15.61
CA ILE A 186 -1.99 3.34 -14.47
C ILE A 186 -2.26 4.37 -13.37
N VAL A 187 -1.26 5.18 -13.01
CA VAL A 187 -1.41 6.28 -12.03
C VAL A 187 -2.49 7.25 -12.51
N GLN A 188 -2.43 7.67 -13.78
CA GLN A 188 -3.40 8.60 -14.34
C GLN A 188 -4.81 8.02 -14.35
N ALA A 189 -5.00 6.73 -14.65
CA ALA A 189 -6.31 6.09 -14.60
C ALA A 189 -6.91 6.08 -13.18
N ILE A 190 -6.09 5.87 -12.15
CA ILE A 190 -6.53 5.95 -10.75
C ILE A 190 -6.85 7.41 -10.37
N GLU A 191 -6.05 8.37 -10.84
CA GLU A 191 -6.31 9.80 -10.64
C GLU A 191 -7.60 10.27 -11.31
N ASP A 192 -7.85 9.81 -12.52
CA ASP A 192 -9.05 10.08 -13.31
C ASP A 192 -10.30 9.52 -12.63
N ALA A 193 -10.16 8.39 -11.93
CA ALA A 193 -11.21 7.84 -11.08
C ALA A 193 -11.49 8.68 -9.82
N GLY A 194 -10.65 9.68 -9.53
CA GLY A 194 -10.78 10.58 -8.39
C GLY A 194 -10.04 10.14 -7.13
N PHE A 195 -9.13 9.18 -7.25
CA PHE A 195 -8.26 8.73 -6.17
C PHE A 195 -6.86 9.31 -6.34
N GLU A 196 -6.08 9.42 -5.28
CA GLU A 196 -4.67 9.83 -5.41
C GLU A 196 -3.84 8.59 -5.70
N ALA A 197 -2.86 8.65 -6.60
CA ALA A 197 -2.01 7.49 -6.90
C ALA A 197 -0.55 7.87 -6.99
N ALA A 198 0.31 7.03 -6.41
CA ALA A 198 1.76 7.15 -6.53
C ALA A 198 2.36 5.77 -6.75
N PHE A 199 3.16 5.62 -7.80
CA PHE A 199 3.93 4.41 -8.03
C PHE A 199 4.98 4.24 -6.92
N LEU A 200 5.06 3.04 -6.32
CA LEU A 200 6.07 2.71 -5.32
C LEU A 200 7.18 1.86 -5.93
N GLN A 201 6.82 0.69 -6.44
CA GLN A 201 7.77 -0.30 -6.91
C GLN A 201 7.13 -1.25 -7.93
N SER A 202 7.93 -1.85 -8.80
CA SER A 202 7.55 -2.98 -9.63
C SER A 202 8.43 -4.19 -9.33
N THR A 203 7.88 -5.39 -9.46
CA THR A 203 8.55 -6.70 -9.36
C THR A 203 9.53 -6.97 -10.50
N GLU A 204 9.85 -5.96 -11.33
CA GLU A 204 11.22 -5.87 -11.82
C GLU A 204 12.13 -5.69 -10.62
N GLN A 205 12.60 -6.84 -10.10
CA GLN A 205 13.71 -6.96 -9.15
C GLN A 205 14.95 -6.19 -9.60
N ASP A 206 14.94 -5.70 -10.83
CA ASP A 206 15.87 -4.76 -11.41
C ASP A 206 16.08 -3.55 -10.50
N LYS A 207 15.06 -2.97 -9.84
CA LYS A 207 15.24 -1.74 -9.05
C LYS A 207 15.32 -1.97 -7.53
N VAL A 208 16.49 -1.70 -6.93
CA VAL A 208 16.75 -1.81 -5.49
C VAL A 208 17.37 -0.53 -4.93
N LEU A 209 16.96 -0.15 -3.72
CA LEU A 209 17.55 0.93 -2.95
C LEU A 209 18.49 0.38 -1.88
N LEU A 210 19.75 0.80 -1.91
CA LEU A 210 20.78 0.42 -0.94
C LEU A 210 21.12 1.63 -0.09
N GLY A 211 21.00 1.48 1.23
CA GLY A 211 21.56 2.43 2.18
C GLY A 211 23.05 2.17 2.35
N LEU A 212 23.86 3.22 2.31
CA LEU A 212 25.31 3.15 2.45
C LEU A 212 25.76 3.79 3.77
N ILE A 213 26.53 3.02 4.55
CA ILE A 213 27.21 3.52 5.74
C ILE A 213 28.65 3.85 5.33
N GLY A 214 29.09 5.09 5.58
CA GLY A 214 30.43 5.58 5.27
C GLY A 214 30.53 6.55 4.09
N LEU A 215 29.40 6.94 3.48
CA LEU A 215 29.37 7.89 2.36
C LEU A 215 29.32 9.34 2.90
N HIS A 216 30.48 9.97 3.11
CA HIS A 216 30.57 11.30 3.72
C HIS A 216 31.26 12.35 2.83
N THR A 217 32.06 11.91 1.85
CA THR A 217 32.88 12.78 1.01
C THR A 217 32.51 12.62 -0.46
N GLU A 218 32.69 13.67 -1.28
CA GLU A 218 32.52 13.56 -2.75
C GLU A 218 33.42 12.49 -3.37
N ARG A 219 34.61 12.26 -2.79
CA ARG A 219 35.51 11.16 -3.17
C ARG A 219 34.87 9.77 -3.00
N ASP A 220 34.04 9.59 -1.98
CA ASP A 220 33.39 8.30 -1.72
C ASP A 220 32.27 8.05 -2.75
N VAL A 221 31.61 9.12 -3.21
CA VAL A 221 30.62 9.08 -4.29
C VAL A 221 31.28 8.71 -5.62
N GLU A 222 32.43 9.31 -5.94
CA GLU A 222 33.20 8.98 -7.15
C GLU A 222 33.68 7.52 -7.13
N LEU A 223 34.27 7.07 -6.01
CA LEU A 223 34.72 5.69 -5.84
C LEU A 223 33.57 4.68 -6.00
N LEU A 224 32.43 4.95 -5.36
CA LEU A 224 31.23 4.13 -5.50
C LEU A 224 30.71 4.12 -6.94
N SER A 225 30.71 5.27 -7.62
CA SER A 225 30.29 5.35 -9.02
C SER A 225 31.20 4.53 -9.94
N ASP A 226 32.50 4.48 -9.64
CA ASP A 226 33.47 3.69 -10.41
C ASP A 226 33.35 2.19 -10.12
N ILE A 227 32.96 1.80 -8.90
CA ILE A 227 32.63 0.42 -8.56
C ILE A 227 31.37 -0.02 -9.31
N LEU A 228 30.31 0.78 -9.27
CA LEU A 228 29.04 0.48 -9.92
C LEU A 228 29.16 0.44 -11.45
N LYS A 229 30.05 1.23 -12.08
CA LYS A 229 30.29 1.13 -13.53
C LYS A 229 30.96 -0.18 -13.95
N LYS A 230 31.66 -0.87 -13.04
CA LYS A 230 32.42 -2.11 -13.34
C LYS A 230 31.60 -3.38 -13.19
N ILE A 231 30.40 -3.31 -12.61
CA ILE A 231 29.55 -4.48 -12.44
C ILE A 231 28.72 -4.66 -13.71
N ASP A 232 29.04 -5.73 -14.45
CA ASP A 232 28.28 -6.12 -15.64
C ASP A 232 26.84 -6.50 -15.25
N GLY A 233 25.84 -6.03 -15.98
CA GLY A 233 24.42 -6.26 -15.65
C GLY A 233 23.73 -5.11 -14.91
N LEU A 234 24.42 -4.01 -14.62
CA LEU A 234 23.80 -2.76 -14.19
C LEU A 234 23.29 -1.93 -15.37
N ARG A 235 22.00 -1.64 -15.40
CA ARG A 235 21.37 -0.79 -16.42
C ARG A 235 21.45 0.69 -16.07
N GLN A 236 21.19 1.03 -14.81
CA GLN A 236 21.19 2.41 -14.33
C GLN A 236 21.53 2.44 -12.83
N PHE A 237 22.21 3.49 -12.37
CA PHE A 237 22.37 3.75 -10.95
C PHE A 237 22.29 5.26 -10.68
N GLY A 238 21.77 5.63 -9.52
CA GLY A 238 21.66 7.00 -9.03
C GLY A 238 22.13 7.07 -7.59
N VAL A 239 23.15 7.89 -7.31
CA VAL A 239 23.67 8.08 -5.96
C VAL A 239 23.10 9.37 -5.38
N ASN A 240 22.47 9.28 -4.22
CA ASN A 240 22.04 10.42 -3.43
C ASN A 240 22.98 10.59 -2.23
N SER A 241 23.91 11.54 -2.33
CA SER A 241 24.89 11.83 -1.28
C SER A 241 24.26 12.42 -0.01
N VAL A 242 23.09 13.07 -0.12
CA VAL A 242 22.41 13.71 1.01
C VAL A 242 21.73 12.67 1.92
N LEU A 243 21.17 11.62 1.31
CA LEU A 243 20.52 10.53 2.04
C LEU A 243 21.44 9.33 2.28
N SER A 244 22.67 9.37 1.74
CA SER A 244 23.59 8.23 1.73
C SER A 244 22.94 6.98 1.13
N GLU A 245 22.24 7.15 0.01
CA GLU A 245 21.45 6.11 -0.65
C GLU A 245 21.89 5.92 -2.10
N VAL A 246 21.81 4.68 -2.59
CA VAL A 246 22.00 4.34 -4.00
C VAL A 246 20.75 3.65 -4.51
N GLU A 247 20.21 4.21 -5.57
CA GLU A 247 19.19 3.59 -6.37
C GLU A 247 19.84 2.83 -7.52
N ILE A 248 19.64 1.53 -7.58
CA ILE A 248 20.26 0.65 -8.56
C ILE A 248 19.19 -0.01 -9.41
N VAL A 249 19.35 0.00 -10.73
CA VAL A 249 18.60 -0.77 -11.71
C VAL A 249 19.54 -1.80 -12.34
N PHE A 250 19.37 -3.09 -12.04
CA PHE A 250 20.20 -4.21 -12.53
C PHE A 250 19.37 -5.25 -13.28
N ASP A 251 20.01 -6.21 -13.94
CA ASP A 251 19.36 -7.34 -14.57
C ASP A 251 19.48 -8.59 -13.68
N PRO A 252 18.38 -9.11 -13.08
CA PRO A 252 18.43 -10.22 -12.14
C PRO A 252 18.89 -11.54 -12.77
N GLU A 253 18.82 -11.68 -14.10
CA GLU A 253 19.34 -12.86 -14.81
C GLU A 253 20.87 -12.79 -14.99
N ALA A 254 21.45 -11.58 -15.00
CA ALA A 254 22.88 -11.35 -15.19
C ALA A 254 23.65 -11.28 -13.86
N VAL A 255 23.11 -10.57 -12.86
CA VAL A 255 23.77 -10.37 -11.56
C VAL A 255 22.76 -10.41 -10.41
N GLY A 256 23.09 -11.20 -9.39
CA GLY A 256 22.30 -11.25 -8.16
C GLY A 256 22.61 -10.08 -7.22
N LEU A 257 21.60 -9.62 -6.46
CA LEU A 257 21.72 -8.51 -5.53
C LEU A 257 22.87 -8.66 -4.50
N ARG A 258 23.14 -9.89 -4.04
CA ARG A 258 24.27 -10.19 -3.13
C ARG A 258 25.61 -9.89 -3.78
N SER A 259 25.79 -10.26 -5.05
CA SER A 259 27.04 -9.99 -5.77
C SER A 259 27.29 -8.48 -5.88
N ILE A 260 26.25 -7.66 -6.03
CA ILE A 260 26.37 -6.20 -6.03
C ILE A 260 26.84 -5.69 -4.67
N VAL A 261 26.20 -6.14 -3.57
CA VAL A 261 26.57 -5.76 -2.20
C VAL A 261 28.00 -6.20 -1.87
N ASP A 262 28.35 -7.45 -2.16
CA ASP A 262 29.69 -8.01 -1.92
C ASP A 262 30.76 -7.26 -2.73
N THR A 263 30.46 -6.87 -3.96
CA THR A 263 31.40 -6.09 -4.80
C THR A 263 31.64 -4.70 -4.23
N ILE A 264 30.61 -4.04 -3.71
CA ILE A 264 30.73 -2.76 -3.02
C ILE A 264 31.60 -2.91 -1.78
N GLU A 265 31.34 -3.92 -0.94
CA GLU A 265 32.09 -4.10 0.32
C GLU A 265 33.55 -4.54 0.11
N MET A 266 33.79 -5.48 -0.82
CA MET A 266 35.13 -5.99 -1.13
C MET A 266 36.00 -4.92 -1.81
N THR A 267 35.46 -4.20 -2.79
CA THR A 267 36.24 -3.20 -3.53
C THR A 267 36.50 -1.94 -2.69
N SER A 268 35.60 -1.66 -1.74
CA SER A 268 35.73 -0.54 -0.81
C SER A 268 36.67 -0.84 0.38
N ASN A 269 37.26 -2.03 0.48
CA ASN A 269 38.05 -2.43 1.67
C ASN A 269 37.27 -2.25 3.00
N GLY A 270 35.94 -2.38 2.95
CA GLY A 270 35.05 -2.21 4.10
C GLY A 270 34.75 -0.76 4.54
N SER A 271 35.18 0.28 3.80
CA SER A 271 34.83 1.68 4.11
C SER A 271 33.38 2.04 3.78
N LEU A 272 32.76 1.33 2.84
CA LEU A 272 31.35 1.41 2.48
C LEU A 272 30.67 0.10 2.81
N LYS A 273 29.62 0.15 3.63
CA LYS A 273 28.73 -0.99 3.90
C LYS A 273 27.37 -0.74 3.27
N ALA A 274 26.91 -1.69 2.47
CA ALA A 274 25.65 -1.57 1.77
C ALA A 274 24.58 -2.43 2.43
N HIS A 275 23.46 -1.83 2.82
CA HIS A 275 22.31 -2.53 3.35
C HIS A 275 21.09 -2.32 2.46
N VAL A 276 20.36 -3.39 2.15
CA VAL A 276 19.13 -3.32 1.37
C VAL A 276 18.08 -2.61 2.22
N GLN A 277 17.68 -1.41 1.82
CA GLN A 277 16.62 -0.70 2.51
C GLN A 277 15.27 -1.30 2.11
N ASN A 278 14.44 -1.55 3.11
CA ASN A 278 13.08 -1.97 2.86
C ASN A 278 12.26 -0.76 2.32
N PRO A 279 11.66 -0.82 1.12
CA PRO A 279 10.89 0.28 0.53
C PRO A 279 9.77 0.82 1.43
N TYR A 280 9.25 0.03 2.39
CA TYR A 280 8.23 0.49 3.34
C TYR A 280 8.74 1.56 4.32
N THR A 281 10.05 1.68 4.56
CA THR A 281 10.60 2.71 5.46
C THR A 281 10.47 4.12 4.88
N ARG A 282 10.51 4.25 3.54
CA ARG A 282 10.36 5.51 2.79
C ARG A 282 8.91 5.98 2.67
N GLY A 283 7.95 5.05 2.65
CA GLY A 283 6.52 5.40 2.69
C GLY A 283 6.14 6.22 3.93
N ALA A 284 6.74 5.89 5.08
CA ALA A 284 6.45 6.56 6.35
C ALA A 284 6.97 8.00 6.44
N SER A 285 8.11 8.32 5.82
CA SER A 285 8.59 9.71 5.77
C SER A 285 7.69 10.59 4.89
N ASN A 286 7.16 10.03 3.81
CA ASN A 286 6.16 10.67 2.98
C ASN A 286 4.82 10.88 3.72
N ASP A 287 4.36 9.90 4.50
CA ASP A 287 3.13 9.99 5.30
C ASP A 287 3.19 11.13 6.33
N ALA A 288 4.33 11.28 7.02
CA ALA A 288 4.55 12.37 7.97
C ALA A 288 4.59 13.75 7.28
N GLN A 289 5.19 13.83 6.08
CA GLN A 289 5.23 15.05 5.28
C GLN A 289 3.83 15.44 4.78
N GLU A 290 3.03 14.45 4.35
CA GLU A 290 1.66 14.64 3.89
C GLU A 290 0.74 15.11 5.03
N ALA A 291 0.83 14.49 6.20
CA ALA A 291 0.12 14.91 7.40
C ALA A 291 0.45 16.37 7.77
N SER A 292 1.71 16.79 7.64
CA SER A 292 2.15 18.17 7.91
C SER A 292 1.56 19.17 6.90
N LYS A 293 1.50 18.82 5.61
CA LYS A 293 0.84 19.63 4.58
C LYS A 293 -0.65 19.79 4.87
N MET A 294 -1.32 18.70 5.24
CA MET A 294 -2.74 18.68 5.58
C MET A 294 -3.03 19.52 6.84
N LEU A 295 -2.16 19.44 7.86
CA LEU A 295 -2.26 20.26 9.06
C LEU A 295 -2.14 21.75 8.74
N ASN A 296 -1.23 22.15 7.85
CA ASN A 296 -1.08 23.55 7.46
C ASN A 296 -2.31 24.08 6.71
N LEU A 297 -2.92 23.28 5.84
CA LEU A 297 -4.18 23.61 5.15
C LEU A 297 -5.35 23.70 6.14
N LEU A 298 -5.40 22.79 7.12
CA LEU A 298 -6.40 22.83 8.18
C LEU A 298 -6.22 24.09 9.06
N ARG A 299 -4.98 24.42 9.44
CA ARG A 299 -4.66 25.59 10.25
C ARG A 299 -5.01 26.89 9.53
N SER A 300 -4.74 26.99 8.23
CA SER A 300 -5.12 28.15 7.43
C SER A 300 -6.64 28.26 7.25
N SER A 301 -7.34 27.14 7.02
CA SER A 301 -8.81 27.10 6.97
C SER A 301 -9.45 27.50 8.29
N LEU A 302 -8.94 26.99 9.41
CA LEU A 302 -9.44 27.28 10.76
C LEU A 302 -9.19 28.75 11.13
N PHE A 303 -8.01 29.28 10.82
CA PHE A 303 -7.69 30.68 11.03
C PHE A 303 -8.64 31.63 10.29
N LEU A 304 -9.12 31.22 9.11
CA LEU A 304 -10.00 32.05 8.28
C LEU A 304 -11.50 31.85 8.61
N SER A 305 -11.91 30.66 9.06
CA SER A 305 -13.30 30.34 9.43
C SER A 305 -13.68 30.84 10.82
N ILE A 306 -12.75 30.85 11.78
CA ILE A 306 -12.99 31.35 13.15
C ILE A 306 -13.50 32.81 13.11
N PRO A 307 -12.85 33.76 12.41
CA PRO A 307 -13.37 35.12 12.34
C PRO A 307 -14.76 35.22 11.70
N VAL A 308 -15.08 34.39 10.69
CA VAL A 308 -16.43 34.36 10.09
C VAL A 308 -17.50 33.99 11.13
N PHE A 309 -17.23 32.96 11.93
CA PHE A 309 -18.10 32.52 13.03
C PHE A 309 -18.24 33.61 14.10
N PHE A 310 -17.12 34.23 14.51
CA PHE A 310 -17.12 35.31 15.50
C PHE A 310 -17.89 36.54 15.00
N ILE A 311 -17.81 36.87 13.71
CA ILE A 311 -18.58 37.98 13.11
C ILE A 311 -20.08 37.70 13.17
N ARG A 312 -20.52 36.44 13.00
CA ARG A 312 -21.93 36.04 13.07
C ARG A 312 -22.45 36.01 14.51
N MET A 313 -21.69 35.42 15.42
CA MET A 313 -22.17 35.05 16.75
C MET A 313 -21.81 36.06 17.85
N VAL A 314 -20.63 36.68 17.80
CA VAL A 314 -20.09 37.51 18.89
C VAL A 314 -20.18 39.01 18.59
N CYS A 315 -19.97 39.43 17.34
CA CYS A 315 -20.10 40.86 16.95
C CYS A 315 -21.47 41.48 17.24
N PRO A 316 -22.62 40.78 17.12
CA PRO A 316 -23.93 41.37 17.44
C PRO A 316 -24.10 41.70 18.94
N SER A 317 -23.37 41.02 19.82
CA SER A 317 -23.47 41.20 21.27
C SER A 317 -22.63 42.39 21.79
N ILE A 318 -21.68 42.90 20.99
CA ILE A 318 -20.79 43.98 21.39
C ILE A 318 -21.23 45.28 20.67
N PRO A 319 -21.75 46.29 21.41
CA PRO A 319 -22.34 47.49 20.82
C PRO A 319 -21.36 48.28 19.94
N PHE A 320 -20.08 48.39 20.35
CA PHE A 320 -19.03 49.04 19.55
C PHE A 320 -18.80 48.35 18.20
N LEU A 321 -18.73 47.02 18.20
CA LEU A 321 -18.38 46.24 17.02
C LEU A 321 -19.55 46.16 16.04
N SER A 322 -20.79 46.06 16.55
CA SER A 322 -22.01 46.12 15.74
C SER A 322 -22.19 47.46 15.01
N THR A 323 -21.75 48.57 15.63
CA THR A 323 -21.79 49.91 15.02
C THR A 323 -20.79 50.02 13.87
N LEU A 324 -19.58 49.48 14.04
CA LEU A 324 -18.56 49.38 12.99
C LEU A 324 -18.99 48.44 11.84
N LEU A 325 -19.68 47.34 12.17
CA LEU A 325 -20.16 46.38 11.18
C LEU A 325 -21.36 46.89 10.36
N SER A 326 -22.14 47.81 10.93
CA SER A 326 -23.29 48.48 10.30
C SER A 326 -22.89 49.72 9.50
N MET A 327 -21.60 50.08 9.50
CA MET A 327 -21.08 51.14 8.64
C MET A 327 -21.29 50.72 7.19
N HIS A 328 -21.96 51.57 6.42
CA HIS A 328 -22.24 51.31 5.01
C HIS A 328 -21.03 51.70 4.17
N CYS A 329 -20.61 50.81 3.28
CA CYS A 329 -19.64 51.11 2.24
C CYS A 329 -20.34 51.00 0.88
N GLY A 330 -20.97 52.10 0.44
CA GLY A 330 -21.86 52.07 -0.72
C GLY A 330 -23.13 51.24 -0.44
N PRO A 331 -23.61 50.40 -1.38
CA PRO A 331 -24.84 49.63 -1.20
C PRO A 331 -24.66 48.37 -0.32
N PHE A 332 -23.47 48.12 0.23
CA PHE A 332 -23.15 46.94 1.01
C PHE A 332 -22.87 47.25 2.49
N LEU A 333 -23.32 46.37 3.38
CA LEU A 333 -22.91 46.35 4.78
C LEU A 333 -21.45 45.88 4.88
N MET A 334 -20.63 46.60 5.65
CA MET A 334 -19.22 46.23 5.90
C MET A 334 -19.09 44.80 6.44
N GLY A 335 -20.01 44.38 7.32
CA GLY A 335 -20.03 43.00 7.84
C GLY A 335 -20.21 41.93 6.78
N ASP A 336 -21.04 42.19 5.79
CA ASP A 336 -21.38 41.20 4.76
C ASP A 336 -20.32 41.18 3.65
N LEU A 337 -19.73 42.33 3.34
CA LEU A 337 -18.58 42.43 2.45
C LEU A 337 -17.34 41.72 3.04
N LEU A 338 -17.07 41.91 4.33
CA LEU A 338 -15.96 41.25 5.02
C LEU A 338 -16.15 39.73 5.04
N LYS A 339 -17.36 39.23 5.33
CA LYS A 339 -17.68 37.79 5.24
C LYS A 339 -17.50 37.27 3.82
N TRP A 340 -17.98 38.00 2.81
CA TRP A 340 -17.86 37.58 1.41
C TRP A 340 -16.40 37.44 0.98
N ILE A 341 -15.54 38.41 1.32
CA ILE A 341 -14.10 38.34 1.05
C ILE A 341 -13.48 37.12 1.75
N LEU A 342 -13.72 37.00 3.06
CA LEU A 342 -13.09 35.98 3.89
C LEU A 342 -13.49 34.56 3.45
N VAL A 343 -14.79 34.35 3.16
CA VAL A 343 -15.30 33.06 2.67
C VAL A 343 -14.85 32.79 1.24
N SER A 344 -14.71 33.79 0.37
CA SER A 344 -14.18 33.58 -0.98
C SER A 344 -12.74 33.06 -0.96
N ILE A 345 -11.91 33.53 -0.02
CA ILE A 345 -10.56 33.01 0.18
C ILE A 345 -10.60 31.56 0.67
N VAL A 346 -11.47 31.22 1.64
CA VAL A 346 -11.66 29.81 2.06
C VAL A 346 -12.10 28.94 0.87
N GLN A 347 -13.11 29.37 0.13
CA GLN A 347 -13.75 28.61 -0.94
C GLN A 347 -12.78 28.30 -2.08
N PHE A 348 -12.09 29.33 -2.58
CA PHE A 348 -11.30 29.20 -3.81
C PHE A 348 -9.81 28.93 -3.56
N VAL A 349 -9.23 29.35 -2.42
CA VAL A 349 -7.81 29.09 -2.12
C VAL A 349 -7.66 27.76 -1.40
N VAL A 350 -8.34 27.59 -0.26
CA VAL A 350 -8.27 26.35 0.53
C VAL A 350 -9.06 25.23 -0.14
N GLY A 351 -10.26 25.54 -0.64
CA GLY A 351 -11.14 24.57 -1.29
C GLY A 351 -10.70 24.13 -2.68
N LYS A 352 -9.70 24.79 -3.31
CA LYS A 352 -9.24 24.50 -4.69
C LYS A 352 -9.04 23.01 -4.97
N ARG A 353 -8.44 22.30 -4.02
CA ARG A 353 -8.15 20.86 -4.12
C ARG A 353 -9.43 20.03 -4.37
N PHE A 354 -10.52 20.37 -3.70
CA PHE A 354 -11.79 19.66 -3.82
C PHE A 354 -12.46 19.94 -5.15
N TYR A 355 -12.40 21.20 -5.62
CA TYR A 355 -12.93 21.57 -6.92
C TYR A 355 -12.22 20.83 -8.07
N VAL A 356 -10.89 20.72 -8.02
CA VAL A 356 -10.12 19.98 -9.02
C VAL A 356 -10.48 18.49 -8.98
N ALA A 357 -10.51 17.88 -7.79
CA ALA A 357 -10.86 16.47 -7.62
C ALA A 357 -12.29 16.17 -8.08
N ALA A 358 -13.25 17.02 -7.71
CA ALA A 358 -14.65 16.88 -8.10
C ALA A 358 -14.85 17.01 -9.61
N TYR A 359 -14.19 17.99 -10.25
CA TYR A 359 -14.27 18.18 -11.70
C TYR A 359 -13.72 16.98 -12.46
N ARG A 360 -12.59 16.42 -12.00
CA ARG A 360 -12.00 15.22 -12.59
C ARG A 360 -12.95 14.03 -12.46
N ALA A 361 -13.45 13.73 -11.26
CA ALA A 361 -14.39 12.62 -11.04
C ALA A 361 -15.63 12.69 -11.95
N VAL A 362 -16.27 13.87 -12.03
CA VAL A 362 -17.46 14.07 -12.87
C VAL A 362 -17.16 13.85 -14.36
N ARG A 363 -15.98 14.26 -14.84
CA ARG A 363 -15.59 14.06 -16.25
C ARG A 363 -15.50 12.58 -16.63
N HIS A 364 -15.11 11.73 -15.69
CA HIS A 364 -14.98 10.28 -15.88
C HIS A 364 -16.26 9.52 -15.50
N GLY A 365 -17.36 10.22 -15.20
CA GLY A 365 -18.64 9.60 -14.86
C GLY A 365 -18.67 8.94 -13.47
N SER A 366 -17.70 9.26 -12.59
CA SER A 366 -17.68 8.79 -11.21
C SER A 366 -18.10 9.90 -10.24
N THR A 367 -18.61 9.51 -9.07
CA THR A 367 -18.93 10.44 -7.98
C THR A 367 -18.07 10.14 -6.77
N ASN A 368 -17.31 11.14 -6.29
CA ASN A 368 -16.50 11.02 -5.09
C ASN A 368 -17.08 11.90 -3.95
N MET A 369 -16.61 11.70 -2.70
CA MET A 369 -16.94 12.55 -1.55
C MET A 369 -16.74 14.04 -1.86
N ASP A 370 -15.66 14.37 -2.57
CA ASP A 370 -15.32 15.75 -2.93
C ASP A 370 -16.37 16.40 -3.85
N VAL A 371 -17.10 15.61 -4.66
CA VAL A 371 -18.20 16.11 -5.51
C VAL A 371 -19.36 16.62 -4.66
N LEU A 372 -19.74 15.87 -3.63
CA LEU A 372 -20.81 16.27 -2.70
C LEU A 372 -20.44 17.54 -1.93
N VAL A 373 -19.18 17.62 -1.49
CA VAL A 373 -18.65 18.79 -0.76
C VAL A 373 -18.65 20.03 -1.65
N VAL A 374 -18.18 19.90 -2.90
CA VAL A 374 -18.18 21.01 -3.87
C VAL A 374 -19.60 21.45 -4.19
N LEU A 375 -20.54 20.53 -4.41
CA LEU A 375 -21.93 20.85 -4.72
C LEU A 375 -22.62 21.60 -3.56
N GLY A 376 -22.45 21.14 -2.33
CA GLY A 376 -23.04 21.80 -1.16
C GLY A 376 -22.45 23.18 -0.88
N THR A 377 -21.13 23.31 -0.97
CA THR A 377 -20.43 24.58 -0.70
C THR A 377 -20.67 25.61 -1.81
N THR A 378 -20.66 25.19 -3.09
CA THR A 378 -21.03 26.07 -4.21
C THR A 378 -22.49 26.53 -4.14
N ALA A 379 -23.44 25.65 -3.79
CA ALA A 379 -24.84 26.02 -3.67
C ALA A 379 -25.05 27.09 -2.59
N SER A 380 -24.44 26.90 -1.42
CA SER A 380 -24.51 27.86 -0.31
C SER A 380 -23.83 29.19 -0.64
N TYR A 381 -22.66 29.15 -1.26
CA TYR A 381 -21.93 30.34 -1.69
C TYR A 381 -22.71 31.13 -2.76
N ALA A 382 -23.19 30.45 -3.80
CA ALA A 382 -23.94 31.07 -4.90
C ALA A 382 -25.24 31.73 -4.41
N TYR A 383 -26.00 31.04 -3.55
CA TYR A 383 -27.18 31.62 -2.92
C TYR A 383 -26.82 32.89 -2.13
N SER A 384 -25.75 32.85 -1.34
CA SER A 384 -25.35 33.98 -0.49
C SER A 384 -24.86 35.18 -1.31
N VAL A 385 -24.18 34.96 -2.44
CA VAL A 385 -23.80 36.03 -3.38
C VAL A 385 -25.04 36.62 -4.05
N CYS A 386 -25.98 35.80 -4.51
CA CYS A 386 -27.23 36.29 -5.11
C CYS A 386 -28.07 37.10 -4.10
N ALA A 387 -28.17 36.63 -2.86
CA ALA A 387 -28.85 37.30 -1.75
C ALA A 387 -28.21 38.67 -1.44
N LEU A 388 -26.87 38.74 -1.42
CA LEU A 388 -26.12 39.97 -1.19
C LEU A 388 -26.29 40.99 -2.34
N LEU A 389 -26.24 40.53 -3.59
CA LEU A 389 -26.48 41.38 -4.76
C LEU A 389 -27.94 41.86 -4.81
N TYR A 390 -28.90 40.99 -4.55
CA TYR A 390 -30.31 41.33 -4.50
C TYR A 390 -30.59 42.40 -3.44
N GLY A 391 -29.98 42.28 -2.26
CA GLY A 391 -30.11 43.29 -1.21
C GLY A 391 -29.47 44.63 -1.55
N ALA A 392 -28.37 44.63 -2.30
CA ALA A 392 -27.74 45.86 -2.79
C ALA A 392 -28.64 46.62 -3.78
N PHE A 393 -29.44 45.92 -4.60
CA PHE A 393 -30.36 46.55 -5.56
C PHE A 393 -31.71 46.95 -4.97
N THR A 394 -32.25 46.18 -4.03
CA THR A 394 -33.61 46.35 -3.50
C THR A 394 -33.67 46.96 -2.10
N GLY A 395 -32.54 47.05 -1.40
CA GLY A 395 -32.47 47.48 0.00
C GLY A 395 -33.04 46.46 1.00
N TYR A 396 -33.45 45.28 0.53
CA TYR A 396 -33.93 44.19 1.39
C TYR A 396 -32.76 43.30 1.81
N HIS A 397 -32.63 42.96 3.09
CA HIS A 397 -31.55 42.10 3.59
C HIS A 397 -32.04 40.66 3.82
N PRO A 398 -32.00 39.78 2.80
CA PRO A 398 -32.29 38.36 2.98
C PRO A 398 -31.20 37.66 3.83
N PRO A 399 -31.53 36.54 4.49
CA PRO A 399 -30.55 35.78 5.25
C PRO A 399 -29.45 35.24 4.34
N ILE A 400 -28.19 35.49 4.70
CA ILE A 400 -26.98 35.00 4.02
C ILE A 400 -26.39 33.79 4.74
N TYR A 401 -25.82 32.83 4.00
CA TYR A 401 -25.30 31.57 4.52
C TYR A 401 -23.81 31.33 4.24
N PHE A 402 -23.03 32.37 3.94
CA PHE A 402 -21.58 32.27 3.66
C PHE A 402 -20.80 31.42 4.66
N GLU A 403 -21.18 31.49 5.94
CA GLU A 403 -20.60 30.70 7.04
C GLU A 403 -20.71 29.19 6.83
N THR A 404 -21.85 28.71 6.32
CA THR A 404 -22.08 27.27 6.10
C THR A 404 -21.09 26.69 5.08
N SER A 405 -20.78 27.45 4.03
CA SER A 405 -19.80 27.04 3.02
C SER A 405 -18.40 26.89 3.62
N ALA A 406 -17.96 27.91 4.40
CA ALA A 406 -16.66 27.89 5.05
C ALA A 406 -16.57 26.77 6.10
N MET A 407 -17.60 26.57 6.92
CA MET A 407 -17.63 25.49 7.92
C MET A 407 -17.56 24.11 7.30
N ILE A 408 -18.35 23.85 6.24
CA ILE A 408 -18.32 22.54 5.56
C ILE A 408 -16.90 22.24 5.06
N ILE A 409 -16.24 23.21 4.42
CA ILE A 409 -14.85 23.04 3.96
C ILE A 409 -13.93 22.73 5.13
N THR A 410 -14.00 23.49 6.23
CA THR A 410 -13.13 23.29 7.40
C THR A 410 -13.37 21.92 8.07
N PHE A 411 -14.62 21.49 8.23
CA PHE A 411 -14.94 20.19 8.84
C PHE A 411 -14.50 19.02 7.98
N VAL A 412 -14.67 19.11 6.65
CA VAL A 412 -14.18 18.08 5.73
C VAL A 412 -12.66 18.02 5.74
N LEU A 413 -11.96 19.17 5.79
CA LEU A 413 -10.51 19.20 5.97
C LEU A 413 -10.08 18.50 7.27
N LEU A 414 -10.78 18.79 8.36
CA LEU A 414 -10.51 18.18 9.66
C LEU A 414 -10.71 16.66 9.60
N GLY A 415 -11.80 16.19 8.98
CA GLY A 415 -12.07 14.78 8.77
C GLY A 415 -10.96 14.08 7.99
N LYS A 416 -10.57 14.62 6.83
CA LYS A 416 -9.46 14.07 6.03
C LYS A 416 -8.12 14.12 6.78
N TYR A 417 -7.87 15.14 7.61
CA TYR A 417 -6.68 15.19 8.46
C TYR A 417 -6.67 14.09 9.53
N LEU A 418 -7.79 13.89 10.22
CA LEU A 418 -7.92 12.80 11.20
C LEU A 418 -7.80 11.42 10.54
N GLU A 419 -8.29 11.27 9.33
CA GLU A 419 -8.14 10.05 8.54
C GLU A 419 -6.66 9.75 8.24
N VAL A 420 -5.91 10.73 7.75
CA VAL A 420 -4.46 10.58 7.50
C VAL A 420 -3.71 10.27 8.80
N LEU A 421 -4.05 10.90 9.92
CA LEU A 421 -3.46 10.59 11.22
C LEU A 421 -3.77 9.16 11.69
N ALA A 422 -5.01 8.69 11.50
CA ALA A 422 -5.40 7.35 11.88
C ALA A 422 -4.65 6.30 11.04
N LYS A 423 -4.60 6.52 9.71
CA LYS A 423 -3.85 5.67 8.77
C LYS A 423 -2.35 5.68 9.05
N GLY A 424 -1.77 6.84 9.38
CA GLY A 424 -0.35 6.95 9.72
C GLY A 424 0.03 6.05 10.90
N LYS A 425 -0.80 6.01 11.96
CA LYS A 425 -0.55 5.14 13.12
C LYS A 425 -0.64 3.65 12.79
N THR A 426 -1.58 3.25 11.95
CA THR A 426 -1.69 1.84 11.51
C THR A 426 -0.52 1.46 10.61
N SER A 427 -0.10 2.35 9.71
CA SER A 427 1.08 2.16 8.85
C SER A 427 2.36 2.05 9.69
N ASP A 428 2.52 2.86 10.73
CA ASP A 428 3.66 2.79 11.64
C ASP A 428 3.72 1.46 12.41
N ALA A 429 2.56 0.90 12.80
CA ALA A 429 2.50 -0.40 13.45
C ALA A 429 2.88 -1.54 12.49
N ILE A 430 2.36 -1.51 11.26
CA ILE A 430 2.72 -2.49 10.20
C ILE A 430 4.22 -2.38 9.89
N LYS A 431 4.76 -1.16 9.80
CA LYS A 431 6.20 -0.94 9.59
C LYS A 431 7.05 -1.59 10.68
N LYS A 432 6.69 -1.43 11.95
CA LYS A 432 7.40 -2.09 13.06
C LYS A 432 7.37 -3.61 12.94
N LEU A 433 6.26 -4.19 12.46
CA LEU A 433 6.17 -5.63 12.21
C LEU A 433 7.08 -6.08 11.05
N VAL A 434 7.15 -5.28 9.99
CA VAL A 434 8.02 -5.56 8.83
C VAL A 434 9.50 -5.42 9.21
N GLU A 435 9.86 -4.48 10.08
CA GLU A 435 11.23 -4.33 10.60
C GLU A 435 11.66 -5.51 11.49
N LEU A 436 10.71 -6.27 12.06
CA LEU A 436 11.01 -7.49 12.81
C LEU A 436 11.34 -8.69 11.93
N VAL A 437 11.12 -8.60 10.61
CA VAL A 437 11.55 -9.65 9.67
C VAL A 437 13.08 -9.68 9.67
N PRO A 438 13.72 -10.82 10.01
CA PRO A 438 15.16 -10.90 10.10
C PRO A 438 15.80 -10.58 8.73
N SER A 439 16.71 -9.60 8.72
CA SER A 439 17.44 -9.18 7.52
C SER A 439 18.54 -10.16 7.10
N THR A 440 18.84 -11.16 7.94
CA THR A 440 19.89 -12.14 7.71
C THR A 440 19.36 -13.56 7.93
N ALA A 441 19.79 -14.47 7.07
CA ALA A 441 19.57 -15.90 7.21
C ALA A 441 20.91 -16.62 7.06
N VAL A 442 21.16 -17.61 7.91
CA VAL A 442 22.36 -18.44 7.81
C VAL A 442 22.09 -19.52 6.77
N LEU A 443 22.73 -19.39 5.61
CA LEU A 443 22.66 -20.41 4.56
C LEU A 443 23.66 -21.52 4.87
N VAL A 444 23.16 -22.72 5.15
CA VAL A 444 23.99 -23.92 5.28
C VAL A 444 24.16 -24.54 3.89
N LEU A 445 25.30 -24.29 3.26
CA LEU A 445 25.69 -24.98 2.03
C LEU A 445 26.22 -26.36 2.40
N LYS A 446 25.53 -27.41 1.98
CA LYS A 446 26.00 -28.78 2.14
C LYS A 446 27.15 -28.99 1.16
N ASP A 447 28.36 -29.13 1.69
CA ASP A 447 29.53 -29.45 0.88
C ASP A 447 29.22 -30.74 0.10
N LYS A 448 29.19 -30.65 -1.23
CA LYS A 448 29.18 -31.84 -2.07
C LYS A 448 30.55 -32.45 -1.88
N GLY A 449 30.64 -33.43 -0.97
CA GLY A 449 31.86 -34.13 -0.65
C GLY A 449 32.61 -34.53 -1.92
N LEU A 450 33.93 -34.35 -1.88
CA LEU A 450 34.86 -34.97 -2.81
C LEU A 450 34.44 -36.44 -3.00
N GLN A 451 34.05 -36.78 -4.22
CA GLN A 451 34.16 -38.14 -4.74
C GLN A 451 35.37 -38.20 -5.65
#